data_AF-A0A1I2KH28-F1
#
_entry.id   AF-A0A1I2KH28-F1
#
_cell.length_a   1.000
_cell.length_b   1.000
_cell.length_c   1.000
_cell.angle_alpha   90.00
_cell.angle_beta   90.00
_cell.angle_gamma   90.00
#
_symmetry.space_group_name_H-M   'P 1'
#
loop_
_entity.id
_entity.type
_entity.pdbx_description
1 polymer ?
#
loop_
_entity_poly.entity_id
_entity_poly.type
_entity_poly.pdbx_seq_one_letter_code
_entity_poly.pdbx_strand_id
1 'polypeptide(L)'
;MAPMLSVEPSWFAELFPTEFRYSGTAISANLGAVFAGGIAPFIATTLYGSSGDSMTLVYVYIGFLGLVTLTALVLARETRGVRLTADAVLPEEKGVPQPELS
;
A
#
# COMPACT_ATOMS: atom_id res chain seq x y z
N MET A 1 21.31 -1.20 8.90
CA MET A 1 20.17 -1.89 8.26
C MET A 1 18.90 -1.86 9.10
N ALA A 2 18.97 -2.09 10.43
CA ALA A 2 17.80 -2.14 11.33
C ALA A 2 16.77 -0.98 11.23
N PRO A 3 17.16 0.31 11.13
CA PRO A 3 16.16 1.39 11.10
C PRO A 3 15.39 1.50 9.77
N MET A 4 15.94 1.00 8.65
CA MET A 4 15.26 1.10 7.35
C MET A 4 14.04 0.19 7.26
N LEU A 5 14.11 -1.00 7.87
CA LEU A 5 13.03 -1.98 7.80
C LEU A 5 11.97 -1.77 8.90
N SER A 6 12.26 -0.98 9.93
CA SER A 6 11.31 -0.73 11.03
C SER A 6 10.27 0.34 10.72
N VAL A 7 10.60 1.33 9.88
CA VAL A 7 9.67 2.44 9.57
C VAL A 7 8.61 2.07 8.54
N GLU A 8 8.94 1.16 7.62
CA GLU A 8 8.02 0.67 6.58
C GLU A 8 6.73 0.04 7.16
N PRO A 9 6.80 -0.94 8.09
CA PRO A 9 5.58 -1.53 8.66
C PRO A 9 4.84 -0.58 9.61
N SER A 10 5.51 0.38 10.25
CA SER A 10 4.82 1.37 11.09
C SER A 10 3.95 2.32 10.25
N TRP A 11 4.43 2.73 9.07
CA TRP A 11 3.65 3.53 8.13
C TRP A 11 2.43 2.77 7.60
N PHE A 12 2.61 1.50 7.22
CA PHE A 12 1.50 0.67 6.77
C PHE A 12 0.47 0.39 7.87
N ALA A 13 0.89 0.30 9.13
CA ALA A 13 -0.04 0.11 10.25
C ALA A 13 -0.98 1.31 10.46
N GLU A 14 -0.56 2.52 10.09
CA GLU A 14 -1.40 3.71 10.17
C GLU A 14 -2.35 3.84 8.98
N LEU A 15 -2.01 3.27 7.81
CA LEU A 15 -2.82 3.36 6.59
C LEU A 15 -4.08 2.48 6.58
N PHE A 16 -4.11 1.41 7.38
CA PHE A 16 -5.20 0.43 7.35
C PHE A 16 -5.88 0.26 8.73
N PRO A 17 -7.24 0.25 8.78
CA PRO A 17 -8.00 -0.06 9.99
C PRO A 17 -7.58 -1.41 10.59
N THR A 18 -7.64 -1.54 11.92
CA THR A 18 -7.16 -2.74 12.64
C THR A 18 -7.77 -4.05 12.17
N GLU A 19 -9.03 -4.04 11.72
CA GLU A 19 -9.77 -5.23 11.26
C GLU A 19 -9.25 -5.79 9.93
N PHE A 20 -8.73 -4.94 9.05
CA PHE A 20 -8.29 -5.33 7.70
C PHE A 20 -6.80 -5.07 7.46
N ARG A 21 -6.05 -4.72 8.50
CA ARG A 21 -4.64 -4.33 8.38
C ARG A 21 -3.78 -5.42 7.76
N TYR A 22 -3.97 -6.67 8.19
CA TYR A 22 -3.18 -7.81 7.72
C TYR A 22 -3.50 -8.18 6.27
N SER A 23 -4.78 -8.29 5.93
CA SER A 23 -5.24 -8.60 4.57
C SER A 23 -4.96 -7.45 3.60
N GLY A 24 -5.13 -6.20 4.02
CA GLY A 24 -4.86 -5.00 3.21
C GLY A 24 -3.37 -4.85 2.85
N THR A 25 -2.47 -5.02 3.81
CA THR A 25 -1.01 -5.03 3.54
C THR A 25 -0.60 -6.22 2.69
N ALA A 26 -1.11 -7.42 2.97
CA ALA A 26 -0.80 -8.61 2.17
C ALA A 26 -1.28 -8.48 0.71
N ILE A 27 -2.49 -7.97 0.47
CA ILE A 27 -3.03 -7.80 -0.89
C ILE A 27 -2.21 -6.76 -1.66
N SER A 28 -1.93 -5.61 -1.06
CA SER A 28 -1.13 -4.56 -1.70
C SER A 28 0.30 -5.00 -2.00
N ALA A 29 0.95 -5.72 -1.07
CA ALA A 29 2.28 -6.28 -1.27
C ALA A 29 2.33 -7.32 -2.39
N ASN A 30 1.38 -8.27 -2.41
CA ASN A 30 1.33 -9.28 -3.46
C ASN A 30 1.03 -8.67 -4.83
N LEU A 31 0.09 -7.73 -4.89
CA LEU A 31 -0.25 -7.04 -6.13
C LEU A 31 0.94 -6.24 -6.65
N GLY A 32 1.59 -5.47 -5.78
CA GLY A 32 2.82 -4.73 -6.09
C GLY A 32 3.94 -5.64 -6.59
N ALA A 33 4.15 -6.79 -5.95
CA ALA A 33 5.15 -7.77 -6.36
C ALA A 33 4.87 -8.37 -7.75
N VAL A 34 3.60 -8.66 -8.08
CA VAL A 34 3.22 -9.15 -9.42
C VAL A 34 3.51 -8.11 -10.50
N PHE A 35 3.18 -6.83 -10.24
CA PHE A 35 3.43 -5.77 -11.22
C PHE A 35 4.92 -5.44 -11.35
N ALA A 36 5.62 -5.28 -10.22
CA ALA A 36 7.03 -4.90 -10.20
C ALA A 36 7.97 -6.04 -10.60
N GLY A 37 7.71 -7.26 -10.15
CA GLY A 37 8.54 -8.43 -10.45
C GLY A 37 8.13 -9.16 -11.73
N GLY A 38 6.84 -9.13 -12.08
CA GLY A 38 6.31 -9.79 -13.26
C GLY A 38 6.35 -8.88 -14.49
N ILE A 39 5.50 -7.85 -14.51
CA ILE A 39 5.23 -7.08 -15.74
C ILE A 39 6.36 -6.09 -16.07
N ALA A 40 6.96 -5.44 -15.06
CA ALA A 40 7.98 -4.44 -15.28
C ALA A 40 9.21 -4.92 -16.09
N PRO A 41 9.82 -6.10 -15.83
CA PRO A 41 10.95 -6.57 -16.64
C PRO A 41 10.56 -6.89 -18.09
N PHE A 42 9.33 -7.35 -18.35
CA PHE A 42 8.86 -7.54 -19.74
C PHE A 42 8.79 -6.21 -20.48
N ILE A 43 8.20 -5.18 -19.88
CA ILE A 43 8.12 -3.83 -20.47
C ILE A 43 9.51 -3.25 -20.68
N ALA A 44 10.40 -3.38 -19.69
CA ALA A 44 11.77 -2.89 -19.81
C ALA A 44 12.53 -3.58 -20.97
N THR A 45 12.37 -4.91 -21.10
CA THR A 45 13.03 -5.69 -22.15
C THR A 45 12.49 -5.36 -23.55
N THR A 46 11.18 -5.16 -23.70
CA THR A 46 10.59 -4.77 -25.00
C THR A 46 10.96 -3.35 -25.41
N LEU A 47 11.02 -2.41 -24.46
CA LEU A 47 11.54 -1.06 -24.72
C LEU A 47 13.01 -1.11 -25.13
N TYR A 48 13.82 -1.91 -24.45
CA TYR A 48 15.23 -2.06 -24.79
C TYR A 48 15.43 -2.59 -26.22
N GLY A 49 14.71 -3.65 -26.59
CA GLY A 49 14.78 -4.24 -27.95
C GLY A 49 14.30 -3.29 -29.06
N SER A 50 13.30 -2.45 -28.79
CA SER A 50 12.80 -1.45 -29.76
C SER A 50 13.69 -0.21 -29.88
N SER A 51 14.60 0.02 -28.92
CA SER A 51 15.52 1.16 -28.89
C SER A 51 16.81 0.94 -29.67
N GLY A 52 16.97 -0.22 -30.31
CA GLY A 52 18.24 -0.59 -30.95
C GLY A 52 19.38 -0.76 -29.93
N ASP A 53 19.11 -1.40 -28.79
CA ASP A 53 20.08 -1.65 -27.71
C ASP A 53 20.45 -0.42 -26.85
N SER A 54 19.75 0.71 -27.03
CA SER A 54 19.93 1.90 -26.18
C SER A 54 19.14 1.80 -24.87
N MET A 55 19.81 2.03 -23.75
CA MET A 55 19.19 2.07 -22.41
C MET A 55 18.32 3.32 -22.16
N THR A 56 18.31 4.30 -23.07
CA THR A 56 17.61 5.57 -22.86
C THR A 56 16.12 5.40 -22.55
N LEU A 57 15.42 4.53 -23.29
CA LEU A 57 13.98 4.29 -23.07
C LEU A 57 13.71 3.58 -21.73
N VAL A 58 14.61 2.70 -21.29
CA VAL A 58 14.53 2.06 -19.97
C VAL A 58 14.69 3.10 -18.86
N TYR A 59 15.63 4.04 -18.99
CA TYR A 59 15.79 5.12 -18.01
C TYR A 59 14.57 6.06 -17.96
N VAL A 60 13.98 6.40 -19.11
CA VAL A 60 12.73 7.17 -19.16
C VAL A 60 11.59 6.42 -18.49
N TYR A 61 11.48 5.11 -18.72
CA TYR A 61 10.47 4.27 -18.07
C TYR A 61 10.63 4.26 -16.53
N ILE A 62 11.84 4.07 -16.01
CA ILE A 62 12.08 4.12 -14.56
C ILE A 62 11.83 5.53 -14.01
N GLY A 63 12.24 6.58 -14.72
CA GLY A 63 11.94 7.96 -14.34
C GLY A 63 10.44 8.24 -14.25
N PHE A 64 9.67 7.73 -15.21
CA PHE A 64 8.21 7.80 -15.21
C PHE A 64 7.60 7.08 -14.00
N LEU A 65 8.05 5.86 -13.69
CA LEU A 65 7.61 5.13 -12.50
C LEU A 65 7.87 5.93 -11.21
N GLY A 66 9.05 6.56 -11.10
CA GLY A 66 9.37 7.44 -9.97
C GLY A 66 8.41 8.62 -9.86
N LEU A 67 8.03 9.23 -10.98
CA LEU A 67 7.06 10.33 -11.01
C LEU A 67 5.66 9.88 -10.58
N VAL A 68 5.25 8.67 -10.97
CA VAL A 68 4.01 8.05 -10.49
C VAL A 68 4.05 7.83 -8.98
N THR A 69 5.17 7.33 -8.43
CA THR A 69 5.35 7.18 -6.98
C THR A 69 5.26 8.51 -6.25
N LEU A 70 5.93 9.56 -6.76
CA LEU A 70 5.85 10.90 -6.18
C LEU A 70 4.43 11.45 -6.21
N THR A 71 3.72 11.27 -7.33
CA THR A 71 2.33 11.72 -7.46
C THR A 71 1.42 10.98 -6.48
N ALA A 72 1.60 9.66 -6.32
CA ALA A 72 0.87 8.86 -5.35
C ALA A 72 1.16 9.32 -3.91
N LEU A 73 2.41 9.68 -3.60
CA LEU A 73 2.80 10.20 -2.29
C LEU A 73 2.16 11.56 -2.00
N VAL A 74 2.07 12.44 -3.00
CA VAL A 74 1.39 13.75 -2.88
C VAL A 74 -0.12 13.58 -2.73
N LEU A 75 -0.72 12.59 -3.40
CA LEU A 75 -2.15 12.28 -3.30
C LEU A 75 -2.52 11.50 -2.04
N ALA A 76 -1.57 10.75 -1.48
CA ALA A 76 -1.77 10.04 -0.23
C ALA A 76 -2.14 11.06 0.84
N ARG A 77 -3.40 11.01 1.31
CA ARG A 77 -3.89 11.90 2.36
C ARG A 77 -3.07 11.65 3.63
N GLU A 78 -2.56 12.73 4.21
CA GLU A 78 -1.88 12.71 5.51
C GLU A 78 -2.76 11.96 6.53
N THR A 79 -2.31 10.78 6.95
CA THR A 79 -3.07 9.85 7.82
C THR A 79 -3.16 10.33 9.26
N ARG A 80 -2.52 11.45 9.59
CA ARG A 80 -2.39 12.01 10.93
C ARG A 80 -3.74 12.54 11.43
N GLY A 81 -4.49 11.69 12.14
CA GLY A 81 -5.72 12.06 12.85
C GLY A 81 -6.99 11.27 12.46
N VAL A 82 -6.89 10.28 11.57
CA VAL A 82 -8.03 9.40 11.26
C VAL A 82 -8.19 8.37 12.40
N ARG A 83 -9.35 8.34 13.07
CA ARG A 83 -9.64 7.33 14.09
C ARG A 83 -9.61 5.94 13.45
N LEU A 84 -8.73 5.07 13.95
CA LEU A 84 -8.55 3.70 13.47
C LEU A 84 -9.50 2.69 14.16
N THR A 85 -10.45 3.17 14.98
CA THR A 85 -11.37 2.37 15.80
C THR A 85 -12.75 2.24 15.14
N ALA A 86 -13.35 1.05 15.27
CA ALA A 86 -14.67 0.62 14.82
C ALA A 86 -15.89 1.39 15.39
N ASP A 87 -15.69 2.47 16.15
CA ASP A 87 -16.80 3.24 16.75
C ASP A 87 -17.65 3.97 15.70
N ALA A 88 -17.22 4.01 14.44
CA ALA A 88 -17.96 4.68 13.36
C ALA A 88 -18.99 3.79 12.65
N VAL A 89 -18.98 2.47 12.84
CA VAL A 89 -19.81 1.54 12.04
C VAL A 89 -20.60 0.51 12.86
N LEU A 90 -20.34 0.33 14.15
CA LEU A 90 -21.26 -0.47 14.96
C LEU A 90 -22.50 0.37 15.30
N PRO A 91 -23.71 0.00 14.82
CA PRO A 91 -24.93 0.51 15.43
C PRO A 91 -24.83 0.19 16.92
N GLU A 92 -25.16 1.17 17.76
CA GLU A 92 -25.26 0.99 19.21
C GLU A 92 -25.94 -0.36 19.50
N GLU A 93 -25.18 -1.33 20.00
CA GLU A 93 -25.71 -2.60 20.49
C GLU A 93 -26.44 -2.24 21.79
N LYS A 94 -27.70 -1.88 21.61
CA LYS A 94 -28.63 -1.46 22.63
C LYS A 94 -28.81 -2.61 23.63
N GLY A 95 -28.05 -2.56 24.70
CA GLY A 95 -28.23 -3.28 25.96
C GLY A 95 -28.67 -4.75 25.83
N VAL A 96 -27.70 -5.66 25.80
CA VAL A 96 -27.95 -7.03 26.25
C VAL A 96 -28.42 -6.94 27.71
N PRO A 97 -29.66 -7.37 28.04
CA PRO A 97 -30.12 -7.39 29.43
C PRO A 97 -29.19 -8.30 30.23
N GLN A 98 -28.59 -7.75 31.29
CA GLN A 98 -27.91 -8.56 32.27
C GLN A 98 -28.92 -9.56 32.83
N PRO A 99 -28.64 -10.87 32.82
CA PRO A 99 -29.47 -11.80 33.56
C PRO A 99 -29.36 -11.40 35.03
N GLU A 100 -30.45 -10.88 35.60
CA GLU A 100 -30.55 -10.65 37.03
C GLU A 100 -30.20 -11.97 37.72
N LEU A 101 -29.13 -11.92 38.51
CA LEU A 101 -28.80 -12.92 39.51
C LEU A 101 -29.98 -12.99 40.50
N SER A 102 -30.74 -14.08 40.44
CA SER A 102 -31.61 -14.54 41.52
C SER A 102 -31.11 -15.88 42.03
#